data_AF-A0A5K1FPW7-F1
#
_entry.id   AF-A0A5K1FPW7-F1
#
_cell.length_a   1.000
_cell.length_b   1.000
_cell.length_c   1.000
_cell.angle_alpha   90.00
_cell.angle_beta   90.00
_cell.angle_gamma   90.00
#
_symmetry.space_group_name_H-M   'P 1'
#
loop_
_entity.id
_entity.type
_entity.pdbx_description
1 polymer ?
#
loop_
_entity_poly.entity_id
_entity_poly.type
_entity_poly.pdbx_seq_one_letter_code
_entity_poly.pdbx_strand_id
1 'polypeptide(L)' 'VRANGDPYLQHCVETALLLAEIGANSTVVAAGLLHDTLDDSFVDYEYIYRIFGAGVADLVRG' A
#
# COMPACT_ATOMS: atom_id res chain seq x y z
N VAL A 1 4.66 -13.93 -7.30
CA VAL A 1 3.28 -14.43 -7.40
C VAL A 1 2.87 -14.81 -5.99
N ARG A 2 1.82 -14.17 -5.41
CA ARG A 2 1.19 -14.68 -4.18
C ARG A 2 0.88 -16.15 -4.40
N ALA A 3 0.92 -16.97 -3.35
CA ALA A 3 0.69 -18.42 -3.43
C ALA A 3 -0.60 -18.84 -4.18
N ASN A 4 -1.53 -17.90 -4.39
CA ASN A 4 -2.85 -18.11 -4.99
C ASN A 4 -3.02 -17.64 -6.46
N GLY A 5 -2.00 -17.05 -7.10
CA GLY A 5 -2.06 -16.75 -8.54
C GLY A 5 -2.82 -15.48 -8.97
N ASP A 6 -3.36 -14.69 -8.04
CA ASP A 6 -4.00 -13.41 -8.39
C ASP A 6 -3.00 -12.32 -8.79
N PRO A 7 -3.37 -11.39 -9.69
CA PRO A 7 -2.53 -10.25 -10.04
C PRO A 7 -2.38 -9.36 -8.81
N TYR A 8 -1.24 -9.46 -8.13
CA TYR A 8 -0.85 -8.70 -6.93
C TYR A 8 -1.24 -7.21 -6.97
N LEU A 9 -1.11 -6.59 -8.14
CA LEU A 9 -1.42 -5.18 -8.34
C LEU A 9 -2.92 -4.88 -8.29
N GLN A 10 -3.77 -5.80 -8.75
CA GLN A 10 -5.20 -5.55 -8.89
C GLN A 10 -5.88 -5.35 -7.54
N HIS A 11 -5.62 -6.22 -6.56
CA HIS A 11 -6.12 -6.08 -5.19
C HIS A 11 -5.70 -4.75 -4.54
N CYS A 12 -4.43 -4.39 -4.68
CA CYS A 12 -3.90 -3.14 -4.13
C CYS A 12 -4.56 -1.91 -4.78
N VAL A 13 -4.80 -1.96 -6.10
CA VAL A 13 -5.47 -0.89 -6.84
C VAL A 13 -6.95 -0.79 -6.46
N GLU A 14 -7.66 -1.90 -6.35
CA GLU A 14 -9.07 -1.94 -5.92
C GLU A 14 -9.23 -1.38 -4.49
N THR A 15 -8.33 -1.73 -3.58
CA THR A 15 -8.30 -1.21 -2.21
C THR A 15 -8.08 0.31 -2.19
N ALA A 16 -7.09 0.80 -2.95
CA ALA A 16 -6.80 2.22 -3.05
C ALA A 16 -7.97 3.01 -3.68
N LEU A 17 -8.63 2.42 -4.69
CA LEU A 17 -9.78 3.02 -5.35
C LEU A 17 -10.96 3.15 -4.37
N LEU A 18 -11.27 2.09 -3.63
CA LEU A 18 -12.34 2.13 -2.63
C LEU A 18 -12.09 3.21 -1.56
N LEU A 19 -10.84 3.32 -1.08
CA LEU A 19 -10.45 4.35 -0.12
C LEU A 19 -10.65 5.76 -0.70
N ALA A 20 -10.32 5.97 -1.97
CA ALA A 20 -10.55 7.24 -2.65
C ALA A 20 -12.06 7.53 -2.82
N GLU A 21 -12.86 6.52 -3.17
CA GLU A 21 -14.32 6.65 -3.35
C GLU A 21 -15.05 7.04 -2.06
N ILE A 22 -14.60 6.53 -0.91
CA ILE A 22 -15.16 6.92 0.40
C ILE A 22 -14.63 8.26 0.93
N GLY A 23 -13.78 8.95 0.17
CA GLY A 23 -13.25 10.26 0.51
C GLY A 23 -12.07 10.23 1.50
N ALA A 24 -11.31 9.14 1.56
CA ALA A 24 -10.09 9.10 2.34
C ALA A 24 -9.04 10.08 1.79
N ASN A 25 -8.16 10.56 2.67
CA ASN A 25 -7.09 11.46 2.25
C ASN A 25 -6.01 10.72 1.44
N SER A 26 -5.17 11.48 0.73
CA SER A 26 -4.12 10.94 -0.13
C SER A 26 -3.13 10.02 0.59
N THR A 27 -2.84 10.27 1.87
CA THR A 27 -1.95 9.42 2.68
C THR A 27 -2.55 8.03 2.88
N VAL A 28 -3.84 7.96 3.19
CA VAL A 28 -4.56 6.69 3.38
C VAL A 28 -4.71 5.93 2.06
N VAL A 29 -5.03 6.63 0.97
CA VAL A 29 -5.12 6.02 -0.37
C VAL A 29 -3.76 5.46 -0.80
N ALA A 30 -2.67 6.22 -0.60
CA ALA A 30 -1.32 5.76 -0.90
C ALA A 30 -0.92 4.55 -0.04
N ALA A 31 -1.26 4.56 1.26
CA ALA A 31 -1.01 3.42 2.14
C ALA A 31 -1.79 2.18 1.69
N GLY A 32 -3.07 2.32 1.31
CA GLY A 32 -3.86 1.22 0.78
C GLY A 32 -3.31 0.62 -0.52
N LEU A 33 -2.68 1.43 -1.37
CA LEU A 33 -1.99 0.92 -2.57
C LEU A 33 -0.71 0.14 -2.23
N LEU A 34 -0.07 0.46 -1.10
CA LEU A 34 1.23 -0.08 -0.71
C LEU A 34 1.15 -1.13 0.41
N HIS A 35 -0.03 -1.40 0.97
CA HIS A 35 -0.19 -2.13 2.24
C HIS A 35 0.48 -3.51 2.24
N ASP A 36 0.43 -4.24 1.12
CA ASP A 36 1.05 -5.57 1.00
C ASP A 36 2.54 -5.53 0.61
N THR A 37 3.16 -4.37 0.42
CA THR A 37 4.53 -4.28 -0.11
C THR A 37 5.61 -4.69 0.86
N LEU A 38 5.39 -4.55 2.17
CA LEU A 38 6.36 -5.01 3.19
C LEU A 38 6.39 -6.53 3.31
N ASP A 39 5.25 -7.20 3.10
CA ASP A 39 5.12 -8.65 3.28
C ASP A 39 5.40 -9.44 1.98
N ASP A 40 5.00 -8.90 0.83
CA ASP A 40 5.02 -9.62 -0.45
C ASP A 40 6.13 -9.15 -1.41
N SER A 41 7.01 -8.24 -0.99
CA SER A 41 8.08 -7.70 -1.85
C SER A 41 9.42 -7.50 -1.12
N PHE A 42 10.44 -7.04 -1.86
CA PHE A 42 11.77 -6.69 -1.31
C PHE A 42 11.85 -5.25 -0.79
N VAL A 43 10.71 -4.55 -0.71
CA VAL A 43 10.61 -3.19 -0.18
C VAL A 43 10.57 -3.24 1.34
N ASP A 44 11.36 -2.39 1.99
CA ASP A 44 11.33 -2.21 3.44
C ASP A 44 10.69 -0.88 3.85
N TYR A 45 10.43 -0.74 5.15
CA TYR A 45 9.84 0.47 5.72
C TYR A 45 10.67 1.72 5.38
N GLU A 46 12.00 1.62 5.44
CA GLU A 46 12.92 2.74 5.18
C GLU A 46 12.81 3.25 3.75
N TYR A 47 12.62 2.35 2.78
CA TYR A 47 12.37 2.71 1.40
C TYR A 47 11.06 3.51 1.25
N ILE A 48 9.96 3.03 1.87
CA ILE A 48 8.66 3.72 1.82
C ILE A 48 8.74 5.08 2.52
N TYR A 49 9.39 5.13 3.70
CA TYR A 49 9.61 6.34 4.47
C TYR A 49 10.35 7.41 3.65
N ARG A 50 11.41 7.02 2.92
CA ARG A 50 12.21 7.95 2.11
C ARG A 50 11.44 8.52 0.92
N ILE A 51 10.50 7.76 0.35
CA ILE A 51 9.76 8.17 -0.86
C ILE A 51 8.46 8.90 -0.51
N PHE A 52 7.73 8.43 0.49
CA PHE A 52 6.38 8.89 0.81
C PHE A 52 6.26 9.58 2.16
N GLY A 53 7.31 9.53 2.99
CA GLY A 53 7.34 10.10 4.32
C GLY A 53 6.73 9.19 5.40
N ALA A 54 6.89 9.63 6.65
CA ALA A 54 6.45 8.89 7.84
C ALA A 54 4.96 8.50 7.79
N GLY A 55 4.09 9.41 7.39
CA GLY A 55 2.64 9.17 7.44
C GLY A 55 2.17 7.98 6.59
N VAL A 56 2.77 7.77 5.41
CA VAL A 56 2.43 6.59 4.58
C VAL A 56 3.16 5.36 5.11
N ALA A 57 4.44 5.48 5.45
CA ALA A 57 5.23 4.34 5.94
C ALA A 57 4.66 3.74 7.23
N ASP A 58 4.19 4.58 8.16
CA ASP A 58 3.60 4.16 9.43
C ASP A 58 2.26 3.44 9.22
N LEU A 59 1.44 3.88 8.24
CA LEU A 59 0.19 3.23 7.88
C LEU A 59 0.40 1.90 7.17
N VAL A 60 1.45 1.77 6.34
CA VAL A 60 1.76 0.51 5.65
C VAL A 60 2.33 -0.53 6.63
N ARG A 61 3.01 -0.09 7.69
CA ARG A 61 3.57 -0.96 8.73
C ARG A 61 2.56 -1.44 9.75
N GLY A 62 1.52 -0.64 10.01
CA GLY A 62 0.52 -0.88 11.06
C GLY A 62 -0.44 -2.01 10.70
#